data_AF-Q8EVG7-F1
#
_entry.id   AF-Q8EVG7-F1
#
_cell.length_a   1.000
_cell.length_b   1.000
_cell.length_c   1.000
_cell.angle_alpha   90.00
_cell.angle_beta   90.00
_cell.angle_gamma   90.00
#
_symmetry.space_group_name_H-M   'P 1'
#
loop_
_entity.id
_entity.type
_entity.pdbx_description
1 polymer ?
#
loop_
_entity_poly.entity_id
_entity_poly.type
_entity_poly.pdbx_seq_one_letter_code
_entity_poly.pdbx_strand_id
1 'polypeptide(L)'
;MKKYLNWNKKLSSSMNYVKNHFKNMFNKHCFIFLFVLYIKKVSYYVSILLYQAIIILFICLSLIRGDEPTYFFANPISITFLIFLLTVISSYISTDIYKTPIEDGSELLIVSKPLNRANIFISKISIISMFGLINALVALPVTAICFAFPNSVHSYSLIALFGIPIASLVIYLAFASISLFISIFLKKSLATNYCFNI
;
A
#
# COMPACT_ATOMS: atom_id res chain seq x y z
N MET A 1 -36.29 -3.16 25.06
CA MET A 1 -36.37 -2.31 23.85
C MET A 1 -35.67 -0.94 23.98
N LYS A 2 -35.93 -0.13 25.03
CA LYS A 2 -35.27 1.19 25.24
C LYS A 2 -33.73 1.16 25.32
N LYS A 3 -33.12 0.13 25.92
CA LYS A 3 -31.65 -0.03 26.01
C LYS A 3 -30.98 -0.15 24.63
N TYR A 4 -31.56 -0.92 23.71
CA TYR A 4 -31.05 -1.09 22.35
C TYR A 4 -31.14 0.21 21.52
N LEU A 5 -32.20 0.99 21.71
CA LEU A 5 -32.40 2.27 21.03
C LEU A 5 -31.40 3.35 21.48
N ASN A 6 -31.05 3.39 22.78
CA ASN A 6 -30.01 4.27 23.30
C ASN A 6 -28.60 3.84 22.88
N TRP A 7 -28.36 2.54 22.74
CA TRP A 7 -27.08 2.02 22.25
C TRP A 7 -26.83 2.40 20.78
N ASN A 8 -27.84 2.26 19.91
CA ASN A 8 -27.75 2.68 18.51
C ASN A 8 -27.57 4.20 18.35
N LYS A 9 -28.22 5.03 19.18
CA LYS A 9 -27.99 6.48 19.18
C LYS A 9 -26.57 6.86 19.60
N LYS A 10 -26.00 6.17 20.59
CA LYS A 10 -24.62 6.39 21.06
C LYS A 10 -23.58 5.89 20.06
N LEU A 11 -23.85 4.79 19.36
CA LEU A 11 -23.01 4.28 18.29
C LEU A 11 -23.01 5.25 17.09
N SER A 12 -24.19 5.69 16.68
CA SER A 12 -24.39 6.69 15.61
C SER A 12 -23.69 8.02 15.90
N SER A 13 -23.79 8.54 17.14
CA SER A 13 -23.08 9.75 17.52
C SER A 13 -21.57 9.56 17.56
N SER A 14 -21.07 8.39 18.01
CA SER A 14 -19.64 8.08 17.98
C SER A 14 -19.10 7.93 16.55
N MET A 15 -19.84 7.27 15.64
CA MET A 15 -19.44 7.15 14.24
C MET A 15 -19.43 8.50 13.53
N ASN A 16 -20.41 9.36 13.80
CA ASN A 16 -20.44 10.71 13.25
C ASN A 16 -19.29 11.58 13.79
N TYR A 17 -18.93 11.41 15.06
CA TYR A 17 -17.76 12.07 15.64
C TYR A 17 -16.47 11.59 14.99
N VAL A 18 -16.25 10.27 14.86
CA VAL A 18 -15.08 9.68 14.21
C VAL A 18 -15.00 10.11 12.74
N LYS A 19 -16.13 10.11 12.02
CA LYS A 19 -16.20 10.54 10.61
C LYS A 19 -15.84 12.02 10.44
N ASN A 20 -16.36 12.89 11.30
CA ASN A 20 -16.02 14.31 11.27
C ASN A 20 -14.56 14.55 11.69
N HIS A 21 -14.04 13.78 12.64
CA HIS A 21 -12.65 13.85 13.06
C HIS A 21 -11.71 13.40 11.92
N PHE A 22 -11.99 12.28 11.25
CA PHE A 22 -11.23 11.83 10.08
C PHE A 22 -11.29 12.82 8.92
N LYS A 23 -12.47 13.41 8.67
CA LYS A 23 -12.64 14.43 7.63
C LYS A 23 -11.82 15.69 7.93
N ASN A 24 -11.71 16.07 9.21
CA ASN A 24 -10.86 17.18 9.63
C ASN A 24 -9.35 16.84 9.62
N MET A 25 -8.99 15.55 9.74
CA MET A 25 -7.60 15.10 9.63
C MET A 25 -7.12 14.90 8.18
N PHE A 26 -8.02 14.59 7.25
CA PHE A 26 -7.65 14.44 5.84
C PHE A 26 -7.70 15.78 5.10
N ASN A 27 -6.54 16.39 4.87
CA ASN A 27 -6.46 17.59 4.05
C ASN A 27 -6.30 17.23 2.57
N LYS A 28 -7.38 17.39 1.80
CA LYS A 28 -7.44 17.12 0.36
C LYS A 28 -6.36 17.87 -0.45
N HIS A 29 -6.07 19.13 -0.09
CA HIS A 29 -5.06 19.92 -0.81
C HIS A 29 -3.65 19.38 -0.59
N CYS A 30 -3.35 18.96 0.64
CA CYS A 30 -2.07 18.32 0.96
C CYS A 30 -1.90 17.00 0.20
N PHE A 31 -2.95 16.17 0.18
CA PHE A 31 -2.96 14.93 -0.57
C PHE A 31 -2.73 15.16 -2.07
N ILE A 32 -3.47 16.07 -2.70
CA ILE A 32 -3.33 16.33 -4.15
C ILE A 32 -1.92 16.83 -4.47
N PHE A 33 -1.39 17.77 -3.69
CA PHE A 33 -0.05 18.29 -3.89
C PHE A 33 1.01 17.18 -3.84
N LEU A 34 0.98 16.36 -2.78
CA LEU A 34 1.89 15.22 -2.63
C LEU A 34 1.72 14.19 -3.74
N PHE A 35 0.47 13.85 -4.09
CA PHE A 35 0.18 12.89 -5.14
C PHE A 35 0.72 13.34 -6.50
N VAL A 36 0.55 14.61 -6.86
CA VAL A 36 1.10 15.19 -8.10
C VAL A 36 2.63 15.18 -8.09
N LEU A 37 3.26 15.40 -6.93
CA LEU A 37 4.71 15.33 -6.80
C LEU A 37 5.21 13.90 -7.04
N TYR A 38 4.58 12.90 -6.44
CA TYR A 38 4.99 11.51 -6.62
C TYR A 38 4.71 10.98 -8.01
N ILE A 39 3.51 11.23 -8.58
CA ILE A 39 3.17 10.68 -9.90
C ILE A 39 4.08 11.19 -11.02
N LYS A 40 4.77 12.32 -10.84
CA LYS A 40 5.74 12.84 -11.81
C LYS A 40 7.10 12.12 -11.74
N LYS A 41 7.41 11.39 -10.65
CA LYS A 41 8.70 10.71 -10.52
C LYS A 41 8.73 9.43 -11.35
N VAL A 42 9.72 9.34 -12.24
CA VAL A 42 9.96 8.19 -13.12
C VAL A 42 10.24 6.91 -12.31
N SER A 43 10.85 7.02 -11.13
CA SER A 43 11.19 5.89 -10.25
C SER A 43 9.98 5.00 -9.91
N TYR A 44 8.80 5.58 -9.72
CA TYR A 44 7.59 4.80 -9.41
C TYR A 44 7.10 4.00 -10.61
N TYR A 45 7.12 4.59 -11.81
CA TYR A 45 6.76 3.86 -13.02
C TYR A 45 7.70 2.70 -13.29
N VAL A 46 9.01 2.90 -13.11
CA VAL A 46 10.01 1.82 -13.22
C VAL A 46 9.74 0.74 -12.18
N SER A 47 9.40 1.10 -10.94
CA SER A 47 9.11 0.14 -9.88
C SER A 47 7.83 -0.65 -10.14
N ILE A 48 6.77 -0.01 -10.67
CA ILE A 48 5.53 -0.68 -11.09
C ILE A 48 5.81 -1.65 -12.24
N LEU A 49 6.57 -1.22 -13.25
CA LEU A 49 6.95 -2.10 -14.37
C LEU A 49 7.76 -3.30 -13.90
N LEU A 50 8.72 -3.08 -13.00
CA LEU A 50 9.53 -4.16 -12.42
C LEU A 50 8.66 -5.12 -11.59
N TYR A 51 7.68 -4.62 -10.84
CA TYR A 51 6.70 -5.42 -10.12
C TYR A 51 5.95 -6.38 -11.05
N GLN A 52 5.42 -5.85 -12.16
CA GLN A 52 4.70 -6.66 -13.15
C GLN A 52 5.63 -7.62 -13.91
N ALA A 53 6.85 -7.19 -14.21
CA ALA A 53 7.85 -8.04 -14.87
C ALA A 53 8.20 -9.27 -14.03
N ILE A 54 8.27 -9.16 -12.70
CA ILE A 54 8.47 -10.32 -11.82
C ILE A 54 7.30 -11.31 -11.92
N ILE A 55 6.07 -10.84 -11.97
CA ILE A 55 4.89 -11.72 -12.12
C ILE A 55 4.96 -12.45 -13.47
N ILE A 56 5.27 -11.74 -14.56
CA ILE A 56 5.42 -12.33 -15.89
C ILE A 56 6.56 -13.36 -15.91
N LEU A 57 7.71 -13.02 -15.32
CA LEU A 57 8.85 -13.93 -15.23
C LEU A 57 8.49 -15.21 -14.46
N PHE A 58 7.65 -15.09 -13.44
CA PHE A 58 7.15 -16.23 -12.68
C PHE A 58 6.23 -17.14 -13.52
N ILE A 59 5.40 -16.56 -14.39
CA ILE A 59 4.61 -17.32 -15.39
C ILE A 59 5.55 -18.01 -16.39
N CYS A 60 6.60 -17.33 -16.87
CA CYS A 60 7.58 -17.96 -17.76
C CYS A 60 8.34 -19.11 -17.08
N LEU A 61 8.68 -18.97 -15.79
CA LEU A 61 9.35 -20.01 -15.02
C LEU A 61 8.50 -21.27 -14.88
N SER A 62 7.19 -21.15 -14.71
CA SER A 62 6.30 -22.32 -14.68
C SER A 62 6.34 -23.08 -16.01
N LEU A 63 6.32 -22.35 -17.13
CA LEU A 63 6.40 -22.93 -18.47
C LEU A 63 7.74 -23.65 -18.72
N ILE A 64 8.86 -23.08 -18.28
CA ILE A 64 10.19 -23.70 -18.43
C ILE A 64 10.29 -25.00 -17.62
N ARG A 65 9.67 -25.03 -16.43
CA ARG A 65 9.64 -26.22 -15.58
C ARG A 65 8.71 -27.31 -16.12
N GLY A 66 7.85 -26.99 -17.09
CA GLY A 66 6.82 -27.88 -17.62
C GLY A 66 5.60 -28.00 -16.73
N ASP A 67 5.50 -27.18 -15.68
CA ASP A 67 4.35 -27.14 -14.78
C ASP A 67 3.29 -26.17 -15.32
N GLU A 68 2.01 -26.51 -15.10
CA GLU A 68 0.91 -25.61 -15.43
C GLU A 68 1.00 -24.33 -14.57
N PRO A 69 0.82 -23.12 -15.16
CA PRO A 69 0.99 -21.87 -14.43
C PRO A 69 0.04 -21.77 -13.24
N THR A 70 -1.23 -22.19 -13.38
CA THR A 70 -2.22 -22.13 -12.29
C THR A 70 -1.86 -23.03 -11.11
N TYR A 71 -1.33 -24.23 -11.37
CA TYR A 71 -0.81 -25.11 -10.33
C TYR A 71 0.45 -24.53 -9.68
N PHE A 72 1.34 -23.93 -10.48
CA PHE A 72 2.55 -23.29 -9.99
C PHE A 72 2.26 -22.12 -9.03
N PHE A 73 1.17 -21.36 -9.24
CA PHE A 73 0.71 -20.34 -8.28
C PHE A 73 0.10 -20.91 -7.00
N ALA A 74 -0.42 -22.13 -7.04
CA ALA A 74 -1.02 -22.78 -5.87
C ALA A 74 0.02 -23.44 -4.96
N ASN A 75 1.23 -23.70 -5.45
CA ASN A 75 2.28 -24.32 -4.65
C ASN A 75 2.77 -23.34 -3.56
N PRO A 76 2.74 -23.74 -2.27
CA PRO A 76 3.09 -22.84 -1.16
C PRO A 76 4.52 -22.30 -1.23
N ILE A 77 5.48 -23.08 -1.75
CA ILE A 77 6.89 -22.67 -1.80
C ILE A 77 7.10 -21.61 -2.89
N SER A 78 6.51 -21.81 -4.05
CA SER A 78 6.68 -20.91 -5.19
C SER A 78 5.96 -19.58 -4.95
N ILE A 79 4.73 -19.60 -4.41
CA ILE A 79 3.96 -18.38 -4.13
C ILE A 79 4.59 -17.55 -3.01
N THR A 80 5.14 -18.18 -1.98
CA THR A 80 5.84 -17.45 -0.90
C THR A 80 7.12 -16.79 -1.42
N PHE A 81 7.87 -17.45 -2.30
CA PHE A 81 9.02 -16.86 -2.97
C PHE A 81 8.62 -15.66 -3.85
N LEU A 82 7.53 -15.77 -4.61
CA LEU A 82 7.00 -14.66 -5.40
C LEU A 82 6.60 -13.48 -4.50
N ILE A 83 5.79 -13.74 -3.46
CA ILE A 83 5.36 -12.72 -2.50
C ILE A 83 6.56 -12.03 -1.84
N PHE A 84 7.61 -12.78 -1.52
CA PHE A 84 8.85 -12.21 -0.98
C PHE A 84 9.49 -11.21 -1.94
N LEU A 85 9.66 -11.57 -3.22
CA LEU A 85 10.21 -10.66 -4.24
C LEU A 85 9.35 -9.42 -4.44
N LEU A 86 8.02 -9.58 -4.51
CA LEU A 86 7.08 -8.48 -4.61
C LEU A 86 7.15 -7.56 -3.38
N THR A 87 7.37 -8.14 -2.19
CA THR A 87 7.52 -7.39 -0.94
C THR A 87 8.77 -6.50 -0.96
N VAL A 88 9.89 -6.95 -1.53
CA VAL A 88 11.10 -6.13 -1.66
C VAL A 88 10.81 -4.88 -2.48
N ILE A 89 10.11 -4.99 -3.62
CA ILE A 89 9.76 -3.84 -4.46
C ILE A 89 8.78 -2.91 -3.74
N SER A 90 7.74 -3.47 -3.12
CA SER A 90 6.77 -2.67 -2.34
C SER A 90 7.43 -1.91 -1.19
N SER A 91 8.44 -2.52 -0.55
CA SER A 91 9.22 -1.88 0.51
C SER A 91 10.04 -0.71 -0.01
N TYR A 92 10.62 -0.84 -1.22
CA TYR A 92 11.35 0.23 -1.88
C TYR A 92 10.44 1.43 -2.19
N ILE A 93 9.28 1.18 -2.82
CA ILE A 93 8.28 2.23 -3.12
C ILE A 93 7.83 2.93 -1.84
N SER A 94 7.50 2.15 -0.80
CA SER A 94 7.05 2.69 0.48
C SER A 94 8.12 3.57 1.13
N THR A 95 9.37 3.11 1.15
CA THR A 95 10.50 3.85 1.71
C THR A 95 10.76 5.15 0.95
N ASP A 96 10.71 5.10 -0.38
CA ASP A 96 10.93 6.25 -1.24
C ASP A 96 9.86 7.34 -1.04
N ILE A 97 8.58 6.96 -0.89
CA ILE A 97 7.50 7.89 -0.55
C ILE A 97 7.74 8.57 0.81
N TYR A 98 8.35 7.87 1.77
CA TYR A 98 8.66 8.48 3.06
C TYR A 98 9.85 9.43 3.00
N LYS A 99 10.91 9.06 2.27
CA LYS A 99 12.17 9.83 2.16
C LYS A 99 12.06 11.05 1.25
N THR A 100 11.38 10.92 0.12
CA THR A 100 11.28 11.94 -0.93
C THR A 100 11.00 13.35 -0.40
N PRO A 101 10.04 13.58 0.52
CA PRO A 101 9.78 14.93 1.02
C PRO A 101 10.89 15.52 1.89
N ILE A 102 11.67 14.65 2.56
CA ILE A 102 12.82 15.04 3.38
C ILE A 102 13.97 15.47 2.47
N GLU A 103 14.23 14.66 1.43
CA GLU A 103 15.34 14.87 0.49
C GLU A 103 15.09 16.07 -0.44
N ASP A 104 13.88 16.23 -0.96
CA ASP A 104 13.51 17.33 -1.86
C ASP A 104 13.24 18.65 -1.09
N GLY A 105 13.36 18.65 0.24
CA GLY A 105 13.03 19.79 1.10
C GLY A 105 11.54 20.19 1.08
N SER A 106 10.69 19.47 0.34
CA SER A 106 9.26 19.76 0.25
C SER A 106 8.53 19.57 1.59
N GLU A 107 9.10 18.80 2.52
CA GLU A 107 8.62 18.74 3.90
C GLU A 107 8.70 20.10 4.60
N LEU A 108 9.70 20.93 4.32
CA LEU A 108 9.78 22.31 4.84
C LEU A 108 8.70 23.21 4.24
N LEU A 109 8.36 23.03 2.95
CA LEU A 109 7.25 23.75 2.30
C LEU A 109 5.87 23.32 2.82
N ILE A 110 5.75 22.09 3.32
CA ILE A 110 4.50 21.57 3.89
C ILE A 110 4.41 21.93 5.39
N VAL A 111 5.52 21.90 6.14
CA VAL A 111 5.59 22.23 7.57
C VAL A 111 5.58 23.74 7.83
N SER A 112 6.01 24.56 6.87
CA SER A 112 5.90 26.03 6.95
C SER A 112 4.45 26.54 6.86
N LYS A 113 3.53 25.73 6.31
CA LYS A 113 2.10 25.98 6.41
C LYS A 113 1.61 25.48 7.78
N PRO A 114 0.57 26.09 8.39
CA PRO A 114 -0.01 25.64 9.65
C PRO A 114 -0.83 24.35 9.45
N LEU A 115 -0.19 23.32 8.91
CA LEU A 115 -0.75 22.01 8.67
C LEU A 115 -0.36 21.10 9.85
N ASN A 116 -1.37 20.44 10.43
CA ASN A 116 -1.12 19.44 11.44
C ASN A 116 -0.26 18.31 10.84
N ARG A 117 0.86 17.96 11.48
CA ARG A 117 1.75 16.87 11.03
C ARG A 117 0.98 15.58 10.79
N ALA A 118 -0.05 15.30 11.59
CA ALA A 118 -0.92 14.12 11.40
C ALA A 118 -1.54 14.05 10.00
N ASN A 119 -1.90 15.20 9.41
CA ASN A 119 -2.53 15.27 8.09
C ASN A 119 -1.54 14.90 6.98
N ILE A 120 -0.27 15.24 7.14
CA ILE A 120 0.82 14.87 6.21
C ILE A 120 1.01 13.36 6.23
N PHE A 121 1.09 12.76 7.43
CA PHE A 121 1.25 11.31 7.58
C PHE A 121 0.07 10.52 6.99
N ILE A 122 -1.16 10.93 7.28
CA ILE A 122 -2.36 10.30 6.70
C ILE A 122 -2.35 10.41 5.18
N SER A 123 -1.91 11.56 4.64
CA SER A 123 -1.77 11.74 3.20
C SER A 123 -0.74 10.76 2.60
N LYS A 124 0.45 10.61 3.20
CA LYS A 124 1.47 9.62 2.77
C LYS A 124 0.92 8.18 2.79
N ILE A 125 0.23 7.80 3.87
CA ILE A 125 -0.42 6.48 3.98
C ILE A 125 -1.43 6.25 2.86
N SER A 126 -2.30 7.24 2.60
CA SER A 126 -3.29 7.11 1.53
C SER A 126 -2.65 7.00 0.14
N ILE A 127 -1.50 7.65 -0.08
CA ILE A 127 -0.75 7.54 -1.34
C ILE A 127 -0.15 6.14 -1.48
N ILE A 128 0.45 5.58 -0.43
CA ILE A 128 0.99 4.20 -0.43
C ILE A 128 -0.13 3.20 -0.75
N SER A 129 -1.30 3.35 -0.13
CA SER A 129 -2.46 2.51 -0.42
C SER A 129 -2.95 2.66 -1.87
N MET A 130 -2.90 3.87 -2.44
CA MET A 130 -3.24 4.09 -3.86
C MET A 130 -2.25 3.39 -4.79
N PHE A 131 -0.95 3.43 -4.51
CA PHE A 131 0.04 2.67 -5.28
C PHE A 131 -0.20 1.15 -5.18
N GLY A 132 -0.57 0.66 -4.00
CA GLY A 132 -0.98 -0.73 -3.82
C GLY A 132 -2.21 -1.12 -4.65
N LEU A 133 -3.22 -0.23 -4.71
CA LEU A 133 -4.39 -0.41 -5.56
C LEU A 133 -4.05 -0.43 -7.04
N ILE A 134 -3.18 0.48 -7.50
CA ILE A 134 -2.72 0.52 -8.88
C ILE A 134 -2.01 -0.80 -9.23
N ASN A 135 -1.07 -1.25 -8.40
CA ASN A 135 -0.36 -2.51 -8.64
C ASN A 135 -1.29 -3.72 -8.63
N ALA A 136 -2.28 -3.77 -7.73
CA ALA A 136 -3.26 -4.84 -7.71
C ALA A 136 -4.15 -4.85 -8.97
N LEU A 137 -4.59 -3.67 -9.43
CA LEU A 137 -5.39 -3.53 -10.64
C LEU A 137 -4.62 -3.90 -11.91
N VAL A 138 -3.34 -3.54 -11.99
CA VAL A 138 -2.48 -3.91 -13.12
C VAL A 138 -2.09 -5.39 -13.07
N ALA A 139 -1.95 -5.97 -11.87
CA ALA A 139 -1.64 -7.40 -11.73
C ALA A 139 -2.77 -8.31 -12.21
N LEU A 140 -4.04 -7.90 -12.09
CA LEU A 140 -5.20 -8.69 -12.55
C LEU A 140 -5.12 -9.14 -14.02
N PRO A 141 -4.96 -8.23 -15.01
CA PRO A 141 -4.82 -8.65 -16.40
C PRO A 141 -3.54 -9.45 -16.65
N VAL A 142 -2.46 -9.19 -15.90
CA VAL A 142 -1.19 -9.92 -16.03
C VAL A 142 -1.34 -11.38 -15.56
N THR A 143 -1.99 -11.60 -14.42
CA THR A 143 -2.25 -12.96 -13.93
C THR A 143 -3.31 -13.69 -14.74
N ALA A 144 -4.24 -12.96 -15.36
CA ALA A 144 -5.23 -13.55 -16.25
C ALA A 144 -4.59 -14.24 -17.47
N ILE A 145 -3.36 -13.85 -17.87
CA ILE A 145 -2.61 -14.50 -18.95
C ILE A 145 -2.40 -15.99 -18.67
N CYS A 146 -2.35 -16.41 -17.39
CA CYS A 146 -2.25 -17.82 -17.01
C CYS A 146 -3.37 -18.70 -17.59
N PHE A 147 -4.56 -18.14 -17.85
CA PHE A 147 -5.70 -18.85 -18.41
C PHE A 147 -5.70 -18.91 -19.94
N ALA A 148 -4.79 -18.20 -20.61
CA ALA A 148 -4.63 -18.31 -22.05
C ALA A 148 -3.95 -19.63 -22.45
N PHE A 149 -3.36 -20.36 -21.49
CA PHE A 149 -2.68 -21.62 -21.74
C PHE A 149 -3.65 -22.81 -21.67
N PRO A 150 -3.57 -23.76 -22.64
CA PRO A 150 -4.57 -24.82 -22.82
C PRO A 150 -4.66 -25.83 -21.66
N ASN A 151 -3.65 -25.88 -20.80
CA ASN A 151 -3.57 -26.81 -19.66
C ASN A 151 -3.92 -26.12 -18.33
N SER A 152 -4.77 -25.08 -18.30
CA SER A 152 -5.08 -24.42 -17.03
C SER A 152 -6.06 -25.24 -16.18
N VAL A 153 -5.63 -25.72 -15.02
CA VAL A 153 -6.54 -26.37 -14.05
C VAL A 153 -7.46 -25.34 -13.37
N HIS A 154 -8.77 -25.53 -13.55
CA HIS A 154 -9.80 -24.61 -13.04
C HIS A 154 -9.92 -24.58 -11.51
N SER A 155 -9.53 -25.64 -10.79
CA SER A 155 -9.63 -25.67 -9.31
C SER A 155 -8.71 -24.65 -8.62
N TYR A 156 -7.60 -24.27 -9.25
CA TYR A 156 -6.64 -23.27 -8.73
C TYR A 156 -6.80 -21.88 -9.36
N SER A 157 -7.81 -21.70 -10.22
CA SER A 157 -8.00 -20.48 -11.00
C SER A 157 -8.19 -19.23 -10.14
N LEU A 158 -9.03 -19.30 -9.10
CA LEU A 158 -9.28 -18.15 -8.22
C LEU A 158 -8.01 -17.72 -7.47
N ILE A 159 -7.17 -18.67 -7.07
CA ILE A 159 -5.90 -18.39 -6.37
C ILE A 159 -4.93 -17.68 -7.32
N ALA A 160 -4.79 -18.17 -8.55
CA ALA A 160 -3.93 -17.54 -9.55
C ALA A 160 -4.43 -16.14 -9.94
N LEU A 161 -5.75 -15.95 -10.10
CA LEU A 161 -6.32 -14.69 -10.55
C LEU A 161 -6.32 -13.61 -9.45
N PHE A 162 -6.84 -13.94 -8.26
CA PHE A 162 -7.05 -12.97 -7.18
C PHE A 162 -5.97 -13.01 -6.09
N GLY A 163 -5.20 -14.10 -5.98
CA GLY A 163 -4.18 -14.24 -4.93
C GLY A 163 -3.14 -13.13 -4.99
N ILE A 164 -2.60 -12.83 -6.17
CA ILE A 164 -1.57 -11.78 -6.32
C ILE A 164 -2.14 -10.37 -6.07
N PRO A 165 -3.29 -9.96 -6.66
CA PRO A 165 -3.91 -8.68 -6.33
C PRO A 165 -4.20 -8.50 -4.84
N ILE A 166 -4.73 -9.53 -4.17
CA ILE A 166 -5.00 -9.50 -2.73
C ILE A 166 -3.68 -9.37 -1.95
N ALA A 167 -2.68 -10.20 -2.27
CA ALA A 167 -1.36 -10.13 -1.63
C ALA A 167 -0.72 -8.74 -1.80
N SER A 168 -0.83 -8.14 -2.99
CA SER A 168 -0.35 -6.78 -3.27
C SER A 168 -0.96 -5.78 -2.28
N LEU A 169 -2.29 -5.76 -2.16
CA LEU A 169 -2.97 -4.86 -1.22
C LEU A 169 -2.55 -5.08 0.23
N VAL A 170 -2.43 -6.34 0.66
CA VAL A 170 -2.01 -6.68 2.02
C VAL A 170 -0.58 -6.19 2.30
N ILE A 171 0.36 -6.39 1.38
CA ILE A 171 1.75 -5.93 1.52
C ILE A 171 1.81 -4.42 1.67
N TYR A 172 1.13 -3.66 0.80
CA TYR A 172 1.12 -2.19 0.87
C TYR A 172 0.45 -1.67 2.14
N LEU A 173 -0.65 -2.30 2.59
CA LEU A 173 -1.29 -1.98 3.87
C LEU A 173 -0.38 -2.30 5.07
N ALA A 174 0.37 -3.41 5.02
CA ALA A 174 1.35 -3.75 6.03
C ALA A 174 2.44 -2.68 6.13
N PHE A 175 3.04 -2.25 5.02
CA PHE A 175 4.03 -1.16 5.04
C PHE A 175 3.44 0.18 5.47
N ALA A 176 2.21 0.50 5.05
CA ALA A 176 1.53 1.71 5.48
C ALA A 176 1.30 1.72 7.01
N SER A 177 0.89 0.59 7.58
CA SER A 177 0.66 0.45 9.03
C SER A 177 1.94 0.42 9.85
N ILE A 178 2.98 -0.31 9.39
CA ILE A 178 4.31 -0.29 10.01
C ILE A 178 4.84 1.13 10.06
N SER A 179 4.71 1.89 8.97
CA SER A 179 5.18 3.26 8.97
C SER A 179 4.36 4.19 9.87
N LEU A 180 3.06 3.95 10.02
CA LEU A 180 2.22 4.67 10.97
C LEU A 180 2.73 4.41 12.40
N PHE A 181 2.97 3.14 12.72
CA PHE A 181 3.49 2.72 14.02
C PHE A 181 4.85 3.36 14.32
N ILE A 182 5.80 3.27 13.39
CA ILE A 182 7.13 3.88 13.51
C ILE A 182 7.01 5.40 13.73
N SER A 183 6.14 6.08 12.99
CA SER A 183 5.94 7.54 13.13
C SER A 183 5.40 7.94 14.51
N ILE A 184 4.47 7.17 15.08
CA ILE A 184 3.92 7.44 16.42
C ILE A 184 4.98 7.19 17.51
N PHE A 185 5.72 6.09 17.42
CA PHE A 185 6.71 5.73 18.44
C PHE A 185 7.96 6.61 18.39
N LEU A 186 8.47 6.93 17.18
CA LEU A 186 9.63 7.80 17.04
C LEU A 186 9.31 9.27 17.33
N LYS A 187 8.06 9.72 17.17
CA LYS A 187 7.63 11.03 17.71
C LYS A 187 7.89 11.15 19.21
N LYS A 188 7.77 10.05 19.97
CA LYS A 188 8.08 10.04 21.39
C LYS A 188 9.59 10.19 21.65
N SER A 189 10.45 9.63 20.79
CA SER A 189 11.92 9.78 20.89
C SER A 189 12.44 11.16 20.49
N LEU A 190 11.79 11.82 19.53
CA LEU A 190 12.16 13.18 19.12
C LEU A 190 11.61 14.23 20.08
N ALA A 191 10.38 14.06 20.61
CA ALA A 191 9.81 14.99 21.57
C ALA A 191 10.53 14.98 22.94
N THR A 192 11.16 13.87 23.33
CA THR A 192 12.01 13.83 24.54
C THR A 192 13.37 14.52 24.37
N ASN A 193 13.84 14.69 23.14
CA ASN A 193 15.13 15.34 22.86
C ASN A 193 15.03 16.85 22.57
N TYR A 194 13.83 17.42 22.48
CA TYR A 194 13.63 18.88 22.38
C TYR A 194 13.15 19.52 23.70
N CYS A 195 13.23 18.80 24.82
CA CYS A 195 13.04 19.38 26.17
C CYS A 195 14.38 19.58 26.92
N PHE A 196 15.51 19.53 26.21
CA PHE A 196 16.80 19.99 26.73
C PHE A 196 17.55 20.77 25.65
N ASN A 197 17.84 22.02 25.99
CA ASN A 197 18.77 22.98 25.39
C ASN A 197 18.27 23.89 24.25
N ILE A 198 18.06 25.14 24.70
CA ILE A 198 18.05 26.46 24.04
C ILE A 198 16.67 26.97 23.63
#